data_AF-A0A6M8VAG3-F1
#
_entry.id   AF-A0A6M8VAG3-F1
#
_cell.length_a   1.000
_cell.length_b   1.000
_cell.length_c   1.000
_cell.angle_alpha   90.00
_cell.angle_beta   90.00
_cell.angle_gamma   90.00
#
_symmetry.space_group_name_H-M   'P 1'
#
loop_
_entity.id
_entity.type
_entity.pdbx_description
1 polymer ?
#
loop_
_entity_poly.entity_id
_entity_poly.type
_entity_poly.pdbx_seq_one_letter_code
_entity_poly.pdbx_strand_id
1 'polypeptide(L)' 'MKRKKGTYYDKNRSIELAKVNSRYKKNKKYRDAARKRALNRYHKDKVYREKTIENAKRRYRKIKSKKKLHNS' A
#
# COMPACT_ATOMS: atom_id res chain seq x y z
N MET A 1 -1.73 -17.68 12.08
CA MET A 1 -2.81 -18.30 11.28
C MET A 1 -2.76 -17.79 9.84
N LYS A 2 -2.59 -18.66 8.84
CA LYS A 2 -2.76 -18.29 7.42
C LYS A 2 -4.27 -18.21 7.14
N ARG A 3 -4.79 -17.07 6.68
CA ARG A 3 -6.22 -16.95 6.29
C ARG A 3 -6.55 -17.96 5.19
N LYS A 4 -7.67 -18.69 5.35
CA LYS A 4 -8.23 -19.54 4.27
C LYS A 4 -8.53 -18.67 3.06
N LYS A 5 -7.96 -19.00 1.90
CA LYS A 5 -8.22 -18.30 0.63
C LYS A 5 -9.61 -18.66 0.12
N GLY A 6 -10.31 -17.71 -0.52
CA GLY A 6 -11.56 -17.96 -1.23
C GLY A 6 -12.83 -17.67 -0.41
N THR A 7 -12.70 -16.99 0.73
CA THR A 7 -13.87 -16.52 1.49
C THR A 7 -14.67 -15.47 0.70
N TYR A 8 -15.95 -15.30 1.00
CA TYR A 8 -16.81 -14.24 0.44
C TYR A 8 -16.10 -12.87 0.41
N TYR A 9 -15.40 -12.54 1.50
CA TYR A 9 -14.65 -11.31 1.66
C TYR A 9 -13.40 -11.21 0.78
N ASP A 10 -12.79 -12.33 0.38
CA ASP A 10 -11.63 -12.31 -0.53
C ASP A 10 -12.07 -12.10 -1.99
N LYS A 11 -13.25 -12.62 -2.37
CA LYS A 11 -13.83 -12.45 -3.72
C LYS A 11 -14.22 -10.99 -4.00
N ASN A 12 -14.79 -10.31 -3.00
CA ASN A 12 -15.19 -8.90 -3.14
C ASN A 12 -14.05 -7.89 -2.94
N ARG A 13 -12.92 -8.32 -2.36
CA ARG A 13 -11.79 -7.43 -2.07
C ARG A 13 -11.19 -6.81 -3.34
N SER A 14 -11.11 -7.55 -4.44
CA SER A 14 -10.60 -7.04 -5.72
C SER A 14 -11.49 -5.92 -6.26
N ILE A 15 -12.81 -6.12 -6.20
CA ILE A 15 -13.83 -5.17 -6.66
C ILE A 15 -13.76 -3.89 -5.82
N GLU A 16 -13.71 -4.01 -4.50
CA GLU A 16 -13.63 -2.85 -3.61
C GLU A 16 -12.31 -2.08 -3.78
N LEU A 17 -11.18 -2.78 -3.94
CA LEU A 17 -9.91 -2.14 -4.25
C LEU A 17 -9.95 -1.42 -5.60
N ALA A 18 -10.61 -2.00 -6.61
CA ALA A 18 -10.78 -1.37 -7.91
C ALA A 18 -11.62 -0.08 -7.81
N LYS A 19 -12.70 -0.08 -7.03
CA LYS A 19 -13.52 1.12 -6.77
C LYS A 19 -12.71 2.21 -6.08
N VAL A 20 -11.97 1.87 -5.02
CA VAL A 20 -11.10 2.81 -4.29
C VAL A 20 -10.02 3.39 -5.21
N ASN A 21 -9.36 2.54 -6.01
CA ASN A 21 -8.34 2.97 -6.96
C ASN A 21 -8.90 3.90 -8.04
N SER A 22 -10.08 3.58 -8.58
CA SER A 22 -10.77 4.41 -9.57
C SER A 22 -11.12 5.78 -9.00
N ARG A 23 -11.70 5.83 -7.79
CA ARG A 23 -11.98 7.09 -7.07
C ARG A 23 -10.71 7.90 -6.82
N TYR A 24 -9.63 7.26 -6.40
CA TYR A 24 -8.35 7.92 -6.14
C TYR A 24 -7.71 8.53 -7.40
N LYS A 25 -7.86 7.88 -8.55
CA LYS A 25 -7.37 8.39 -9.84
C LYS A 25 -8.19 9.61 -10.30
N LYS A 26 -9.52 9.50 -10.28
CA LYS A 26 -10.43 10.48 -10.89
C LYS A 26 -10.75 11.68 -9.99
N ASN A 27 -10.79 11.50 -8.67
CA ASN A 27 -11.23 12.54 -7.74
C ASN A 27 -10.03 13.15 -6.97
N LYS A 28 -9.65 14.37 -7.34
CA LYS A 28 -8.56 15.12 -6.70
C LYS A 28 -8.82 15.35 -5.20
N LYS A 29 -10.04 15.79 -4.82
CA LYS A 29 -10.40 16.05 -3.42
C LYS A 29 -10.25 14.78 -2.57
N TYR A 30 -10.71 13.64 -3.07
CA TYR A 30 -10.57 12.35 -2.40
C TYR A 30 -9.10 11.94 -2.22
N ARG A 31 -8.28 12.11 -3.26
CA ARG A 31 -6.84 11.84 -3.22
C ARG A 31 -6.12 12.71 -2.20
N ASP A 32 -6.40 14.00 -2.17
CA ASP A 32 -5.74 14.93 -1.25
C ASP A 32 -6.16 14.66 0.20
N ALA A 33 -7.44 14.35 0.45
CA ALA A 33 -7.90 13.92 1.77
C ALA A 33 -7.22 12.61 2.23
N ALA A 34 -7.08 11.63 1.33
CA ALA A 34 -6.37 10.39 1.64
C ALA A 34 -4.88 10.62 1.96
N ARG A 35 -4.20 11.50 1.22
CA ARG A 35 -2.81 11.91 1.49
C ARG A 35 -2.68 12.58 2.85
N LYS A 36 -3.54 13.55 3.17
CA LYS A 36 -3.55 14.24 4.46
C LYS A 36 -3.75 13.27 5.62
N ARG A 37 -4.68 12.32 5.51
CA ARG A 37 -4.89 11.27 6.52
C ARG A 37 -3.65 10.39 6.71
N ALA A 38 -3.03 9.94 5.61
CA ALA A 38 -1.83 9.11 5.68
C ALA A 38 -0.66 9.85 6.33
N LEU A 39 -0.45 11.12 5.97
CA LEU A 39 0.58 11.98 6.56
C LEU A 39 0.35 12.16 8.07
N ASN A 40 -0.88 12.51 8.46
CA ASN A 40 -1.23 12.67 9.86
C ASN A 40 -0.96 11.38 10.67
N ARG A 41 -1.34 10.21 10.13
CA ARG A 41 -1.02 8.92 10.75
C ARG A 41 0.48 8.67 10.84
N TYR A 42 1.24 8.99 9.81
CA TYR A 42 2.70 8.82 9.84
C TYR A 42 3.36 9.59 11.00
N HIS A 43 2.84 10.77 11.35
CA HIS A 43 3.38 11.56 12.47
C HIS A 43 2.81 11.15 13.83
N LYS A 44 1.54 10.74 13.91
CA LYS A 44 0.85 10.47 15.18
C LYS A 44 0.83 9.01 15.62
N ASP A 45 0.96 8.07 14.68
CA ASP A 45 0.86 6.62 14.93
C ASP A 45 2.24 5.98 14.69
N LYS A 46 2.93 5.65 15.79
CA LYS A 46 4.27 5.06 15.77
C LYS A 46 4.30 3.73 15.00
N VAL A 47 3.29 2.89 15.18
CA VAL A 47 3.20 1.58 14.52
C VAL A 47 3.04 1.76 13.01
N TYR A 48 2.20 2.71 12.58
CA TYR A 48 2.04 3.04 11.17
C TYR A 48 3.34 3.58 10.54
N ARG A 49 4.05 4.44 11.27
CA ARG A 49 5.34 5.00 10.85
C ARG A 49 6.39 3.93 10.63
N GLU A 50 6.60 3.05 11.62
CA GLU A 50 7.58 1.97 11.57
C GLU A 50 7.31 1.02 10.41
N LYS A 51 6.05 0.60 10.24
CA LYS A 51 5.64 -0.26 9.13
C LYS A 51 5.84 0.41 7.77
N THR A 52 5.64 1.72 7.69
CA THR A 52 5.89 2.49 6.45
C THR A 52 7.38 2.49 6.10
N ILE A 53 8.26 2.71 7.08
CA ILE A 53 9.72 2.67 6.91
C ILE A 53 10.20 1.27 6.51
N GLU A 54 9.71 0.23 7.18
CA GLU A 54 10.04 -1.16 6.86
C GLU A 54 9.66 -1.51 5.41
N ASN A 55 8.46 -1.12 4.99
CA ASN A 55 8.00 -1.31 3.62
C ASN A 55 8.88 -0.57 2.60
N ALA A 56 9.33 0.65 2.92
CA ALA A 56 10.24 1.41 2.07
C ALA A 56 11.61 0.70 1.93
N LYS A 57 12.20 0.26 3.05
CA LYS A 57 13.45 -0.53 3.06
C LYS A 57 13.31 -1.82 2.23
N ARG A 58 12.20 -2.54 2.38
CA ARG A 58 11.91 -3.76 1.62
C ARG A 58 11.81 -3.50 0.11
N ARG A 59 11.12 -2.41 -0.30
CA ARG A 59 11.03 -2.00 -1.71
C ARG A 59 12.40 -1.67 -2.28
N TYR A 60 13.21 -0.92 -1.54
CA TYR A 60 14.58 -0.59 -1.94
C TYR A 60 15.44 -1.84 -2.15
N ARG A 61 15.42 -2.79 -1.20
CA ARG A 61 16.14 -4.07 -1.33
C ARG A 61 15.72 -4.84 -2.58
N LYS A 62 14.41 -4.90 -2.88
CA LYS A 62 13.89 -5.56 -4.09
C LYS A 62 14.33 -4.88 -5.38
N ILE A 63 14.41 -3.56 -5.40
CA ILE A 63 14.90 -2.79 -6.57
C ILE A 63 16.40 -3.05 -6.75
N LYS A 64 17.17 -2.99 -5.65
CA LYS A 64 18.62 -3.24 -5.67
C LYS A 64 18.96 -4.65 -6.16
N SER A 65 18.22 -5.68 -5.70
CA SER A 65 18.44 -7.05 -6.14
C SER A 65 18.12 -7.25 -7.63
N LYS A 66 17.04 -6.64 -8.13
CA LYS A 66 16.69 -6.67 -9.55
C LYS A 66 17.75 -5.98 -10.43
N LYS A 67 18.28 -4.84 -9.99
CA LYS A 67 19.34 -4.13 -10.72
C LYS A 67 20.63 -4.96 -10.78
N LYS A 68 20.98 -5.69 -9.70
CA LYS A 68 22.13 -6.59 -9.69
C LYS A 68 21.96 -7.73 -10.71
N LEU A 69 20.77 -8.34 -10.78
CA LEU A 69 20.46 -9.42 -11.73
C LEU A 69 20.44 -8.99 -13.20
N HIS A 70 20.15 -7.72 -13.50
CA HIS A 70 20.13 -7.20 -14.87
C HIS A 70 21.53 -6.77 -15.36
N ASN A 71 22.46 -6.53 -14.44
CA ASN A 71 23.82 -6.06 -14.74
C ASN A 71 24.88 -7.17 -14.55
N SER A 72 24.46 -8.44 -14.45
CA SER A 72 25.29 -9.65 -14.38
C SER A 72 24.89 -10.54 -15.54
#